data_AF-A0A8C8U2B4-F1
#
_entry.id   AF-A0A8C8U2B4-F1
#
_cell.length_a   1.000
_cell.length_b   1.000
_cell.length_c   1.000
_cell.angle_alpha   90.00
_cell.angle_beta   90.00
_cell.angle_gamma   90.00
#
_symmetry.space_group_name_H-M   'P 1'
#
loop_
_entity.id
_entity.type
_entity.pdbx_description
1 polymer ?
#
loop_
_entity_poly.entity_id
_entity_poly.type
_entity_poly.pdbx_seq_one_letter_code
_entity_poly.pdbx_strand_id
1 'polypeptide(L)'
;MEILTGDSITTCLSPLVHDLICNLGFELRENCDINSIVSQNGEVYWEAITDRVSYAESGQSLDYRRSVLLLGPVCEAIHLHISSLTRAQFEIKYSPWFQWTAYPELFLEIFDALKSLCPPAISLSVMKLASCLERALGDVFLLIGKECPFLLRDLLASAELAQVFGHAVMDILKVFIGSPCGLNLRNILWHGFASPQDIPPKYCSAMMLFTAGLGQLLKSYLHQENVTLAHRPFVTLTNLEDVIVFPGVTDEVLSALENVMMKSAFLLKAMLPYWETAVSKFKVHRFADCTMLLLSQLEAGLRRVFAAVNKCPDRLLTAESTILYTTFDEILAKHLNDGSINQLPHFLGEPAMEFLWDFLNYQEGPRIRDRLSHGEINLREFPREAASQLLTFSLVLLLRFTAEDTLTELKVPEGRGWLSGTITSNGKTCLIFQI
;
A
#
# COMPACT_ATOMS: atom_id res chain seq x y z
N MET A 1 -12.26 -20.94 19.61
CA MET A 1 -12.73 -19.58 19.97
C MET A 1 -13.25 -18.91 18.70
N GLU A 2 -14.55 -19.04 18.41
CA GLU A 2 -15.17 -18.53 17.17
C GLU A 2 -15.56 -17.06 17.33
N ILE A 3 -14.58 -16.16 17.29
CA ILE A 3 -14.83 -14.70 17.36
C ILE A 3 -15.03 -14.09 15.96
N LEU A 4 -14.48 -14.74 14.94
CA LEU A 4 -14.56 -14.30 13.56
C LEU A 4 -15.44 -15.27 12.79
N THR A 5 -16.54 -14.78 12.22
CA THR A 5 -17.35 -15.53 11.26
C THR A 5 -16.85 -15.25 9.85
N GLY A 6 -16.59 -16.31 9.08
CA GLY A 6 -16.28 -16.23 7.66
C GLY A 6 -17.55 -16.16 6.82
N ASP A 7 -17.48 -15.36 5.76
CA ASP A 7 -18.27 -15.51 4.52
C ASP A 7 -19.51 -14.63 4.33
N SER A 8 -19.23 -13.40 3.87
CA SER A 8 -20.01 -12.70 2.82
C SER A 8 -19.31 -11.41 2.33
N ILE A 9 -18.29 -10.94 3.05
CA ILE A 9 -17.63 -9.65 2.77
C ILE A 9 -16.77 -9.76 1.50
N THR A 10 -17.20 -9.09 0.44
CA THR A 10 -16.49 -8.99 -0.84
C THR A 10 -15.54 -7.78 -0.90
N THR A 11 -15.79 -6.76 -0.09
CA THR A 11 -15.00 -5.51 -0.03
C THR A 11 -15.09 -4.90 1.38
N CYS A 12 -14.02 -4.24 1.82
CA CYS A 12 -14.01 -3.40 3.03
C CYS A 12 -14.07 -1.91 2.67
N LEU A 13 -14.56 -1.56 1.48
CA LEU A 13 -14.93 -0.21 1.12
C LEU A 13 -16.40 0.02 1.49
N SER A 14 -16.71 1.16 2.12
CA SER A 14 -18.11 1.57 2.30
C SER A 14 -18.79 1.72 0.93
N PRO A 15 -20.12 1.62 0.82
CA PRO A 15 -20.81 1.74 -0.47
C PRO A 15 -20.46 3.02 -1.24
N LEU A 16 -20.28 4.15 -0.53
CA LEU A 16 -19.91 5.42 -1.15
C LEU A 16 -18.46 5.42 -1.66
N VAL A 17 -17.52 4.87 -0.88
CA VAL A 17 -16.12 4.77 -1.29
C VAL A 17 -15.95 3.77 -2.43
N HIS A 18 -16.66 2.64 -2.36
CA HIS A 18 -16.69 1.65 -3.43
C HIS A 18 -17.25 2.26 -4.73
N ASP A 19 -18.38 2.98 -4.68
CA ASP A 19 -18.92 3.67 -5.87
C ASP A 19 -17.93 4.67 -6.46
N LEU A 20 -17.31 5.47 -5.60
CA LEU A 20 -16.32 6.48 -5.99
C LEU A 20 -15.11 5.88 -6.73
N ILE A 21 -14.62 4.71 -6.29
CA ILE A 21 -13.42 4.07 -6.86
C ILE A 21 -13.77 3.16 -8.03
N CYS A 22 -14.82 2.35 -7.92
CA CYS A 22 -15.07 1.28 -8.88
C CYS A 22 -15.95 1.71 -10.06
N ASN A 23 -16.84 2.68 -9.85
CA ASN A 23 -17.90 3.00 -10.82
C ASN A 23 -17.80 4.43 -11.37
N LEU A 24 -17.66 5.41 -10.47
CA LEU A 24 -17.85 6.81 -10.80
C LEU A 24 -16.91 7.27 -11.92
N GLY A 25 -17.49 7.84 -12.98
CA GLY A 25 -16.75 8.34 -14.14
C GLY A 25 -16.41 7.28 -15.19
N PHE A 26 -16.32 6.00 -14.83
CA PHE A 26 -16.16 4.91 -15.80
C PHE A 26 -17.46 4.52 -16.51
N GLU A 27 -18.59 4.95 -15.95
CA GLU A 27 -19.92 4.84 -16.57
C GLU A 27 -20.12 5.82 -17.75
N LEU A 28 -19.33 6.89 -17.80
CA LEU A 28 -19.39 7.87 -18.87
C LEU A 28 -18.80 7.27 -20.15
N ARG A 29 -19.60 7.22 -21.22
CA ARG A 29 -19.18 6.76 -22.54
C ARG A 29 -18.53 7.87 -23.39
N GLU A 30 -18.07 8.94 -22.75
CA GLU A 30 -17.36 10.01 -23.43
C GLU A 30 -16.01 9.46 -23.92
N ASN A 31 -15.81 9.44 -25.24
CA ASN A 31 -14.53 9.09 -25.81
C ASN A 31 -13.57 10.28 -25.64
N CYS A 32 -12.65 10.17 -24.69
CA CYS A 32 -11.54 11.10 -24.57
C CYS A 32 -10.45 10.71 -25.58
N ASP A 33 -10.13 11.60 -26.51
CA ASP A 33 -9.06 11.36 -27.49
C ASP A 33 -7.70 11.43 -26.78
N ILE A 34 -6.95 10.33 -26.80
CA ILE A 34 -5.61 10.27 -26.22
C ILE A 34 -4.67 11.35 -26.79
N ASN A 35 -4.85 11.75 -28.05
CA ASN A 35 -3.99 12.78 -28.65
C ASN A 35 -4.19 14.17 -28.02
N SER A 36 -5.29 14.38 -27.29
CA SER A 36 -5.51 15.58 -26.47
C SER A 36 -4.78 15.53 -25.13
N ILE A 37 -4.38 14.34 -24.66
CA ILE A 37 -3.73 14.14 -23.36
C ILE A 37 -2.22 13.91 -23.51
N VAL A 38 -1.80 13.20 -24.57
CA VAL A 38 -0.39 12.81 -24.77
C VAL A 38 0.02 13.00 -26.23
N SER A 39 1.19 13.59 -26.44
CA SER A 39 1.80 13.73 -27.76
C SER A 39 2.31 12.39 -28.32
N GLN A 40 2.60 12.33 -29.61
CA GLN A 40 3.21 11.14 -30.22
C GLN A 40 4.55 10.75 -29.56
N ASN A 41 5.27 11.72 -29.00
CA ASN A 41 6.55 11.53 -28.32
C ASN A 41 6.41 11.28 -26.80
N GLY A 42 5.19 11.24 -26.26
CA GLY A 42 4.96 10.98 -24.83
C GLY A 42 4.93 12.22 -23.94
N GLU A 43 4.87 13.42 -24.52
CA GLU A 43 4.68 14.65 -23.74
C GLU A 43 3.24 14.73 -23.22
N VAL A 44 3.07 15.05 -21.94
CA VAL A 44 1.78 15.13 -21.28
C VAL A 44 1.22 16.55 -21.42
N TYR A 45 0.03 16.65 -22.01
CA TYR A 45 -0.70 17.90 -22.12
C TYR A 45 -1.57 18.09 -20.87
N TRP A 46 -0.99 18.73 -19.85
CA TRP A 46 -1.62 18.89 -18.54
C TRP A 46 -2.97 19.62 -18.60
N GLU A 47 -3.13 20.61 -19.47
CA GLU A 47 -4.38 21.38 -19.62
C GLU A 47 -5.61 20.46 -19.81
N ALA A 48 -5.51 19.47 -20.69
CA ALA A 48 -6.58 18.51 -20.96
C ALA A 48 -6.97 17.65 -19.73
N ILE A 49 -6.05 17.48 -18.79
CA ILE A 49 -6.26 16.74 -17.53
C ILE A 49 -6.78 17.69 -16.45
N THR A 50 -6.15 18.85 -16.28
CA THR A 50 -6.47 19.82 -15.23
C THR A 50 -7.84 20.47 -15.44
N ASP A 51 -8.30 20.61 -16.68
CA ASP A 51 -9.65 21.08 -17.01
C ASP A 51 -10.76 20.13 -16.54
N ARG A 52 -10.41 18.91 -16.12
CA ARG A 52 -11.33 17.92 -15.55
C ARG A 52 -11.41 17.99 -14.03
N VAL A 53 -10.62 18.87 -13.40
CA VAL A 53 -10.73 19.15 -11.97
C VAL A 53 -11.86 20.16 -11.74
N SER A 54 -12.72 19.86 -10.80
CA SER A 54 -13.82 20.75 -10.39
C SER A 54 -13.61 21.28 -8.98
N TYR A 55 -14.06 22.50 -8.75
CA TYR A 55 -13.99 23.19 -7.46
C TYR A 55 -15.41 23.45 -6.96
N ALA A 56 -15.59 23.49 -5.65
CA ALA A 56 -16.85 23.89 -5.01
C ALA A 56 -17.23 25.32 -5.42
N GLU A 57 -18.51 25.68 -5.26
CA GLU A 57 -19.04 27.01 -5.64
C GLU A 57 -18.28 28.19 -5.00
N SER A 58 -17.68 27.97 -3.83
CA SER A 58 -16.83 28.96 -3.14
C SER A 58 -15.45 29.16 -3.80
N GLY A 59 -15.06 28.29 -4.74
CA GLY A 59 -13.77 28.27 -5.45
C GLY A 59 -12.57 27.85 -4.59
N GLN A 60 -12.75 27.65 -3.29
CA GLN A 60 -11.65 27.45 -2.34
C GLN A 60 -11.28 25.98 -2.09
N SER A 61 -12.18 25.04 -2.42
CA SER A 61 -11.99 23.61 -2.16
C SER A 61 -12.35 22.77 -3.37
N LEU A 62 -11.63 21.66 -3.56
CA LEU A 62 -11.92 20.70 -4.63
C LEU A 62 -13.29 20.03 -4.43
N ASP A 63 -14.07 19.96 -5.50
CA ASP A 63 -15.18 19.02 -5.59
C ASP A 63 -14.61 17.67 -6.04
N TYR A 64 -14.24 16.85 -5.06
CA TYR A 64 -13.62 15.55 -5.30
C TYR A 64 -14.50 14.63 -6.11
N ARG A 65 -15.81 14.57 -5.80
CA ARG A 65 -16.73 13.66 -6.48
C ARG A 65 -16.88 14.05 -7.95
N ARG A 66 -17.09 15.34 -8.23
CA ARG A 66 -17.18 15.81 -9.62
C ARG A 66 -15.86 15.65 -10.36
N SER A 67 -14.74 15.89 -9.71
CA SER A 67 -13.41 15.69 -10.30
C SER A 67 -13.17 14.21 -10.67
N VAL A 68 -13.49 13.27 -9.78
CA VAL A 68 -13.38 11.83 -10.08
C VAL A 68 -14.27 11.44 -11.27
N LEU A 69 -15.52 11.92 -11.29
CA LEU A 69 -16.44 11.69 -12.39
C LEU A 69 -15.85 12.15 -13.74
N LEU A 70 -15.29 13.35 -13.80
CA LEU A 70 -14.74 13.93 -15.04
C LEU A 70 -13.37 13.34 -15.43
N LEU A 71 -12.59 12.85 -14.46
CA LEU A 71 -11.30 12.20 -14.69
C LEU A 71 -11.44 10.73 -15.10
N GLY A 72 -12.58 10.08 -14.85
CA GLY A 72 -12.84 8.69 -15.25
C GLY A 72 -12.53 8.39 -16.72
N PRO A 73 -13.09 9.14 -17.69
CA PRO A 73 -12.80 8.96 -19.11
C PRO A 73 -11.33 9.22 -19.48
N VAL A 74 -10.66 10.15 -18.78
CA VAL A 74 -9.23 10.43 -18.97
C VAL A 74 -8.39 9.23 -18.52
N CYS A 75 -8.69 8.64 -17.37
CA CYS A 75 -8.05 7.43 -16.88
C CYS A 75 -8.23 6.25 -17.84
N GLU A 76 -9.43 6.08 -18.41
CA GLU A 76 -9.70 5.07 -19.43
C GLU A 76 -8.82 5.26 -20.66
N ALA A 77 -8.80 6.46 -21.24
CA ALA A 77 -8.00 6.76 -22.43
C ALA A 77 -6.50 6.53 -22.19
N ILE A 78 -5.98 6.96 -21.03
CA ILE A 78 -4.59 6.70 -20.63
C ILE A 78 -4.33 5.20 -20.51
N HIS A 79 -5.24 4.45 -19.87
CA HIS A 79 -5.08 3.01 -19.70
C HIS A 79 -5.02 2.27 -21.04
N LEU A 80 -5.93 2.60 -21.96
CA LEU A 80 -5.95 2.01 -23.30
C LEU A 80 -4.65 2.33 -24.06
N HIS A 81 -4.16 3.57 -23.95
CA HIS A 81 -2.90 3.99 -24.55
C HIS A 81 -1.71 3.21 -24.01
N ILE A 82 -1.52 3.21 -22.68
CA ILE A 82 -0.42 2.48 -22.03
C ILE A 82 -0.50 0.99 -22.36
N SER A 83 -1.70 0.42 -22.34
CA SER A 83 -1.94 -0.99 -22.67
C SER A 83 -1.70 -1.31 -24.14
N SER A 84 -1.75 -0.34 -25.06
CA SER A 84 -1.44 -0.55 -26.47
C SER A 84 0.06 -0.62 -26.77
N LEU A 85 0.91 -0.05 -25.91
CA LEU A 85 2.35 0.03 -26.14
C LEU A 85 3.03 -1.33 -25.92
N THR A 86 4.10 -1.58 -26.67
CA THR A 86 5.08 -2.61 -26.31
C THR A 86 6.00 -2.09 -25.21
N ARG A 87 6.71 -3.01 -24.53
CA ARG A 87 7.71 -2.63 -23.51
C ARG A 87 8.76 -1.67 -24.06
N ALA A 88 9.31 -1.94 -25.26
CA ALA A 88 10.30 -1.09 -25.89
C ALA A 88 9.73 0.31 -26.24
N GLN A 89 8.49 0.37 -26.73
CA GLN A 89 7.83 1.66 -27.00
C GLN A 89 7.60 2.46 -25.72
N PHE A 90 7.16 1.80 -24.64
CA PHE A 90 6.98 2.44 -23.34
C PHE A 90 8.31 2.98 -22.80
N GLU A 91 9.37 2.16 -22.87
CA GLU A 91 10.68 2.53 -22.37
C GLU A 91 11.27 3.74 -23.12
N ILE A 92 11.23 3.72 -24.46
CA ILE A 92 11.70 4.84 -25.28
C ILE A 92 10.89 6.12 -24.98
N LYS A 93 9.57 5.99 -24.78
CA LYS A 93 8.67 7.13 -24.65
C LYS A 93 8.68 7.74 -23.24
N TYR A 94 8.76 6.93 -22.19
CA TYR A 94 8.51 7.36 -20.81
C TYR A 94 9.67 7.18 -19.83
N SER A 95 10.57 6.21 -20.01
CA SER A 95 11.69 6.00 -19.08
C SER A 95 12.58 7.23 -18.86
N PRO A 96 12.85 8.09 -19.86
CA PRO A 96 13.58 9.34 -19.63
C PRO A 96 12.91 10.28 -18.63
N TRP A 97 11.59 10.18 -18.47
CA TRP A 97 10.78 11.05 -17.61
C TRP A 97 10.60 10.52 -16.19
N PHE A 98 11.17 9.36 -15.85
CA PHE A 98 11.17 8.82 -14.49
C PHE A 98 12.48 9.04 -13.74
N GLN A 99 13.50 9.61 -14.39
CA GLN A 99 14.84 9.80 -13.80
C GLN A 99 14.88 10.73 -12.60
N TRP A 100 13.85 11.57 -12.44
CA TRP A 100 13.69 12.43 -11.27
C TRP A 100 13.18 11.67 -10.03
N THR A 101 12.82 10.40 -10.19
CA THR A 101 12.50 9.52 -9.07
C THR A 101 13.78 8.78 -8.66
N ALA A 102 13.93 8.48 -7.37
CA ALA A 102 15.09 7.74 -6.87
C ALA A 102 15.17 6.28 -7.37
N TYR A 103 14.15 5.78 -8.09
CA TYR A 103 14.08 4.39 -8.56
C TYR A 103 13.31 4.25 -9.90
N PRO A 104 13.89 4.69 -11.03
CA PRO A 104 13.20 4.73 -12.33
C PRO A 104 12.87 3.34 -12.91
N GLU A 105 13.58 2.28 -12.52
CA GLU A 105 13.32 0.93 -13.01
C GLU A 105 11.97 0.37 -12.50
N LEU A 106 11.44 0.94 -11.41
CA LEU A 106 10.13 0.61 -10.88
C LEU A 106 9.02 0.66 -11.93
N PHE A 107 9.07 1.64 -12.83
CA PHE A 107 8.01 1.89 -13.80
C PHE A 107 7.93 0.82 -14.88
N LEU A 108 9.07 0.20 -15.24
CA LEU A 108 9.08 -0.97 -16.12
C LEU A 108 8.45 -2.19 -15.44
N GLU A 109 8.73 -2.40 -14.15
CA GLU A 109 8.10 -3.48 -13.38
C GLU A 109 6.57 -3.29 -13.29
N ILE A 110 6.11 -2.05 -13.10
CA ILE A 110 4.69 -1.72 -13.04
C ILE A 110 4.03 -1.90 -14.42
N PHE A 111 4.72 -1.52 -15.49
CA PHE A 111 4.23 -1.73 -16.85
C PHE A 111 4.04 -3.24 -17.14
N ASP A 112 5.00 -4.08 -16.75
CA ASP A 112 4.88 -5.54 -16.87
C ASP A 112 3.70 -6.07 -16.02
N ALA A 113 3.51 -5.54 -14.80
CA ALA A 113 2.39 -5.90 -13.94
C ALA A 113 1.03 -5.51 -14.56
N LEU A 114 0.92 -4.33 -15.18
CA LEU A 114 -0.27 -3.88 -15.91
C LEU A 114 -0.62 -4.83 -17.06
N LYS A 115 0.38 -5.35 -17.78
CA LYS A 115 0.17 -6.34 -18.86
C LYS A 115 -0.32 -7.70 -18.35
N SER A 116 0.06 -8.08 -17.13
CA SER A 116 -0.42 -9.33 -16.52
C SER A 116 -1.91 -9.30 -16.15
N LEU A 117 -2.48 -8.10 -15.95
CA LEU A 117 -3.84 -7.86 -15.45
C LEU A 117 -4.19 -8.64 -14.17
N CYS A 118 -3.18 -9.08 -13.41
CA CYS A 118 -3.35 -9.78 -12.15
C CYS A 118 -3.76 -8.77 -11.05
N PRO A 119 -4.97 -8.86 -10.45
CA PRO A 119 -5.48 -7.80 -9.58
C PRO A 119 -4.60 -7.47 -8.35
N PRO A 120 -4.00 -8.46 -7.64
CA PRO A 120 -3.01 -8.19 -6.59
C PRO A 120 -1.79 -7.41 -7.08
N ALA A 121 -1.33 -7.68 -8.30
CA ALA A 121 -0.19 -6.99 -8.89
C ALA A 121 -0.52 -5.53 -9.21
N ILE A 122 -1.75 -5.23 -9.64
CA ILE A 122 -2.23 -3.85 -9.86
C ILE A 122 -2.21 -3.06 -8.55
N SER A 123 -2.80 -3.64 -7.50
CA SER A 123 -2.84 -3.01 -6.17
C SER A 123 -1.44 -2.76 -5.61
N LEU A 124 -0.56 -3.75 -5.69
CA LEU A 124 0.84 -3.61 -5.28
C LEU A 124 1.56 -2.52 -6.09
N SER A 125 1.32 -2.45 -7.40
CA SER A 125 1.87 -1.38 -8.26
C SER A 125 1.40 0.00 -7.82
N VAL A 126 0.13 0.17 -7.46
CA VAL A 126 -0.39 1.45 -6.94
C VAL A 126 0.25 1.80 -5.59
N MET A 127 0.42 0.83 -4.68
CA MET A 127 1.15 1.06 -3.42
C MET A 127 2.59 1.54 -3.67
N LYS A 128 3.31 0.87 -4.57
CA LYS A 128 4.70 1.23 -4.94
C LYS A 128 4.77 2.60 -5.62
N LEU A 129 3.82 2.92 -6.50
CA LEU A 129 3.73 4.24 -7.14
C LEU A 129 3.48 5.34 -6.12
N ALA A 130 2.54 5.16 -5.20
CA ALA A 130 2.22 6.14 -4.18
C ALA A 130 3.44 6.43 -3.29
N SER A 131 4.13 5.39 -2.80
CA SER A 131 5.33 5.53 -1.97
C SER A 131 6.51 6.14 -2.73
N CYS A 132 6.72 5.75 -3.98
CA CYS A 132 7.76 6.34 -4.84
C CYS A 132 7.49 7.83 -5.09
N LEU A 133 6.24 8.18 -5.41
CA LEU A 133 5.84 9.55 -5.68
C LEU A 133 5.93 10.41 -4.43
N GLU A 134 5.48 9.92 -3.28
CA GLU A 134 5.60 10.61 -1.99
C GLU A 134 7.06 10.98 -1.67
N ARG A 135 7.98 10.02 -1.84
CA ARG A 135 9.42 10.29 -1.68
C ARG A 135 9.92 11.33 -2.68
N ALA A 136 9.63 11.13 -3.97
CA ALA A 136 10.16 11.97 -5.04
C ALA A 136 9.63 13.41 -4.92
N LEU A 137 8.36 13.59 -4.55
CA LEU A 137 7.79 14.90 -4.25
C LEU A 137 8.46 15.54 -3.03
N GLY A 138 8.80 14.78 -2.00
CA GLY A 138 9.56 15.32 -0.87
C GLY A 138 10.97 15.78 -1.25
N ASP A 139 11.64 15.11 -2.21
CA ASP A 139 12.91 15.59 -2.75
C ASP A 139 12.74 16.91 -3.51
N VAL A 140 11.66 17.04 -4.31
CA VAL A 140 11.33 18.27 -5.04
C VAL A 140 10.95 19.40 -4.09
N PHE A 141 10.20 19.12 -3.03
CA PHE A 141 9.83 20.09 -2.00
C PHE A 141 11.07 20.75 -1.41
N LEU A 142 12.13 19.99 -1.16
CA LEU A 142 13.40 20.48 -0.58
C LEU A 142 14.24 21.35 -1.52
N LEU A 143 13.84 21.54 -2.78
CA LEU A 143 14.41 22.59 -3.64
C LEU A 143 14.09 24.00 -3.10
N ILE A 144 12.96 24.14 -2.40
CA ILE A 144 12.43 25.43 -1.93
C ILE A 144 12.28 25.43 -0.40
N GLY A 145 11.65 24.38 0.14
CA GLY A 145 11.37 24.21 1.56
C GLY A 145 12.57 23.73 2.36
N LYS A 146 12.44 23.77 3.70
CA LYS A 146 13.51 23.37 4.63
C LYS A 146 13.28 21.99 5.25
N GLU A 147 12.06 21.73 5.70
CA GLU A 147 11.67 20.47 6.33
C GLU A 147 10.48 19.89 5.58
N CYS A 148 10.65 18.70 5.01
CA CYS A 148 9.59 18.03 4.26
C CYS A 148 8.44 17.68 5.21
N PRO A 149 7.18 18.04 4.86
CA PRO A 149 6.01 17.61 5.63
C PRO A 149 5.98 16.09 5.81
N PHE A 150 5.60 15.65 7.01
CA PHE A 150 5.49 14.23 7.33
C PHE A 150 4.27 13.56 6.66
N LEU A 151 3.14 14.27 6.60
CA LEU A 151 1.92 13.74 6.00
C LEU A 151 1.86 14.06 4.51
N LEU A 152 1.62 13.04 3.66
CA LEU A 152 1.44 13.20 2.22
C LEU A 152 0.42 14.28 1.86
N ARG A 153 -0.71 14.36 2.59
CA ARG A 153 -1.74 15.38 2.37
C ARG A 153 -1.16 16.79 2.46
N ASP A 154 -0.33 17.03 3.46
CA ASP A 154 0.24 18.35 3.74
C ASP A 154 1.36 18.66 2.72
N LEU A 155 2.14 17.64 2.31
CA LEU A 155 3.07 17.74 1.20
C LEU A 155 2.36 18.14 -0.10
N LEU A 156 1.26 17.47 -0.47
CA LEU A 156 0.49 17.78 -1.68
C LEU A 156 -0.20 19.16 -1.62
N ALA A 157 -0.46 19.68 -0.43
CA ALA A 157 -1.04 21.01 -0.22
C ALA A 157 0.00 22.15 -0.18
N SER A 158 1.29 21.82 -0.23
CA SER A 158 2.38 22.79 -0.09
C SER A 158 2.44 23.79 -1.25
N ALA A 159 2.80 25.03 -0.93
CA ALA A 159 3.02 26.07 -1.92
C ALA A 159 4.29 25.81 -2.74
N GLU A 160 5.27 25.16 -2.12
CA GLU A 160 6.55 24.77 -2.70
C GLU A 160 6.35 23.84 -3.90
N LEU A 161 5.54 22.77 -3.75
CA LEU A 161 5.24 21.89 -4.87
C LEU A 161 4.33 22.57 -5.91
N ALA A 162 3.39 23.40 -5.47
CA ALA A 162 2.56 24.17 -6.39
C ALA A 162 3.36 25.17 -7.22
N GLN A 163 4.46 25.72 -6.70
CA GLN A 163 5.38 26.59 -7.45
C GLN A 163 6.11 25.82 -8.56
N VAL A 164 6.48 24.55 -8.32
CA VAL A 164 7.20 23.73 -9.30
C VAL A 164 6.25 23.13 -10.34
N PHE A 165 5.14 22.56 -9.90
CA PHE A 165 4.25 21.75 -10.75
C PHE A 165 2.96 22.47 -11.16
N GLY A 166 2.60 23.55 -10.47
CA GLY A 166 1.32 24.25 -10.63
C GLY A 166 0.23 23.68 -9.73
N HIS A 167 -0.64 24.57 -9.23
CA HIS A 167 -1.74 24.21 -8.32
C HIS A 167 -2.68 23.15 -8.90
N ALA A 168 -3.11 23.31 -10.16
CA ALA A 168 -4.07 22.38 -10.77
C ALA A 168 -3.51 20.97 -10.95
N VAL A 169 -2.20 20.83 -11.21
CA VAL A 169 -1.52 19.54 -11.30
C VAL A 169 -1.44 18.87 -9.91
N MET A 170 -1.11 19.65 -8.87
CA MET A 170 -1.12 19.14 -7.50
C MET A 170 -2.51 18.71 -7.04
N ASP A 171 -3.55 19.40 -7.50
CA ASP A 171 -4.95 19.04 -7.20
C ASP A 171 -5.37 17.70 -7.82
N ILE A 172 -4.85 17.33 -9.00
CA ILE A 172 -5.00 15.96 -9.55
C ILE A 172 -4.45 14.92 -8.57
N LEU A 173 -3.24 15.14 -8.03
CA LEU A 173 -2.65 14.21 -7.06
C LEU A 173 -3.45 14.13 -5.77
N LYS A 174 -4.00 15.26 -5.30
CA LYS A 174 -4.91 15.28 -4.13
C LYS A 174 -6.16 14.45 -4.34
N VAL A 175 -6.72 14.46 -5.56
CA VAL A 175 -7.87 13.62 -5.93
C VAL A 175 -7.53 12.13 -5.86
N PHE A 176 -6.33 11.73 -6.28
CA PHE A 176 -5.94 10.32 -6.36
C PHE A 176 -5.43 9.72 -5.04
N ILE A 177 -4.53 10.41 -4.35
CA ILE A 177 -3.78 9.85 -3.22
C ILE A 177 -3.77 10.72 -1.97
N GLY A 178 -4.39 11.90 -1.98
CA GLY A 178 -4.31 12.86 -0.89
C GLY A 178 -5.48 12.82 0.10
N SER A 179 -6.69 13.13 -0.36
CA SER A 179 -7.84 13.39 0.52
C SER A 179 -8.73 12.16 0.70
N PRO A 180 -9.26 11.89 1.91
CA PRO A 180 -10.28 10.85 2.13
C PRO A 180 -11.60 11.13 1.40
N CYS A 181 -11.84 12.37 0.97
CA CYS A 181 -13.00 12.74 0.14
C CYS A 181 -12.77 12.41 -1.35
N GLY A 182 -11.52 12.16 -1.77
CA GLY A 182 -11.15 11.69 -3.10
C GLY A 182 -10.98 10.17 -3.14
N LEU A 183 -10.25 9.66 -4.13
CA LEU A 183 -10.00 8.23 -4.29
C LEU A 183 -9.18 7.64 -3.14
N ASN A 184 -8.30 8.46 -2.53
CA ASN A 184 -7.46 8.09 -1.39
C ASN A 184 -6.73 6.73 -1.55
N LEU A 185 -6.28 6.42 -2.77
CA LEU A 185 -5.81 5.08 -3.15
C LEU A 185 -4.65 4.62 -2.27
N ARG A 186 -3.75 5.55 -1.92
CA ARG A 186 -2.61 5.31 -1.01
C ARG A 186 -3.11 4.69 0.30
N ASN A 187 -4.01 5.37 1.00
CA ASN A 187 -4.41 4.94 2.34
C ASN A 187 -5.29 3.70 2.29
N ILE A 188 -6.23 3.62 1.34
CA ILE A 188 -7.13 2.47 1.22
C ILE A 188 -6.35 1.17 0.99
N LEU A 189 -5.29 1.20 0.18
CA LEU A 189 -4.44 0.04 -0.07
C LEU A 189 -3.48 -0.27 1.08
N TRP A 190 -2.74 0.74 1.58
CA TRP A 190 -1.77 0.53 2.66
C TRP A 190 -2.41 0.05 3.96
N HIS A 191 -3.66 0.42 4.20
CA HIS A 191 -4.43 0.00 5.38
C HIS A 191 -5.29 -1.26 5.13
N GLY A 192 -5.18 -1.89 3.94
CA GLY A 192 -5.83 -3.18 3.67
C GLY A 192 -7.36 -3.13 3.61
N PHE A 193 -7.95 -2.02 3.15
CA PHE A 193 -9.40 -1.92 2.96
C PHE A 193 -9.84 -2.41 1.57
N ALA A 194 -9.06 -2.13 0.53
CA ALA A 194 -9.40 -2.57 -0.82
C ALA A 194 -9.09 -4.06 -1.02
N SER A 195 -10.07 -4.79 -1.53
CA SER A 195 -9.89 -6.12 -2.10
C SER A 195 -9.09 -6.05 -3.40
N PRO A 196 -8.47 -7.15 -3.87
CA PRO A 196 -7.76 -7.18 -5.14
C PRO A 196 -8.60 -6.68 -6.33
N GLN A 197 -9.92 -6.87 -6.29
CA GLN A 197 -10.83 -6.49 -7.37
C GLN A 197 -11.31 -5.03 -7.27
N ASP A 198 -11.09 -4.37 -6.13
CA ASP A 198 -11.63 -3.04 -5.87
C ASP A 198 -10.84 -1.93 -6.57
N ILE A 199 -9.65 -2.23 -7.11
CA ILE A 199 -8.77 -1.22 -7.73
C ILE A 199 -8.72 -1.37 -9.24
N PRO A 200 -9.41 -0.50 -9.99
CA PRO A 200 -9.30 -0.44 -11.44
C PRO A 200 -7.85 -0.19 -11.91
N PRO A 201 -7.34 -0.97 -12.90
CA PRO A 201 -5.98 -0.80 -13.41
C PRO A 201 -5.74 0.55 -14.09
N LYS A 202 -6.83 1.25 -14.44
CA LYS A 202 -6.82 2.58 -15.06
C LYS A 202 -6.15 3.62 -14.16
N TYR A 203 -6.36 3.54 -12.84
CA TYR A 203 -5.70 4.45 -11.90
C TYR A 203 -4.19 4.23 -11.85
N CYS A 204 -3.73 2.98 -11.93
CA CYS A 204 -2.31 2.65 -12.00
C CYS A 204 -1.66 3.21 -13.27
N SER A 205 -2.30 3.05 -14.43
CA SER A 205 -1.84 3.66 -15.70
C SER A 205 -1.84 5.19 -15.65
N ALA A 206 -2.88 5.81 -15.08
CA ALA A 206 -2.96 7.26 -14.91
C ALA A 206 -1.85 7.80 -14.02
N MET A 207 -1.64 7.22 -12.82
CA MET A 207 -0.56 7.62 -11.90
C MET A 207 0.83 7.46 -12.53
N MET A 208 1.05 6.40 -13.31
CA MET A 208 2.31 6.21 -14.04
C MET A 208 2.52 7.32 -15.08
N LEU A 209 1.50 7.69 -15.86
CA LEU A 209 1.59 8.80 -16.81
C LEU A 209 1.80 10.15 -16.12
N PHE A 210 1.06 10.42 -15.03
CA PHE A 210 1.22 11.63 -14.24
C PHE A 210 2.64 11.77 -13.69
N THR A 211 3.25 10.66 -13.27
CA THR A 211 4.64 10.67 -12.78
C THR A 211 5.64 11.04 -13.87
N ALA A 212 5.42 10.61 -15.12
CA ALA A 212 6.20 11.06 -16.28
C ALA A 212 5.95 12.54 -16.59
N GLY A 213 4.69 12.98 -16.58
CA GLY A 213 4.30 14.38 -16.81
C GLY A 213 4.88 15.34 -15.77
N LEU A 214 4.98 14.93 -14.50
CA LEU A 214 5.64 15.68 -13.45
C LEU A 214 7.14 15.80 -13.74
N GLY A 215 7.78 14.72 -14.19
CA GLY A 215 9.19 14.75 -14.62
C GLY A 215 9.46 15.74 -15.76
N GLN A 216 8.52 15.88 -16.69
CA GLN A 216 8.58 16.87 -17.77
C GLN A 216 8.51 18.31 -17.24
N LEU A 217 7.56 18.59 -16.34
CA LEU A 217 7.44 19.91 -15.69
C LEU A 217 8.69 20.24 -14.86
N LEU A 218 9.15 19.29 -14.05
CA LEU A 218 10.33 19.47 -13.20
C LEU A 218 11.58 19.76 -14.02
N LYS A 219 11.78 19.06 -15.14
CA LYS A 219 12.93 19.33 -16.03
C LYS A 219 12.95 20.78 -16.50
N SER A 220 11.79 21.33 -16.88
CA SER A 220 11.66 22.74 -17.27
C SER A 220 12.00 23.68 -16.11
N TYR A 221 11.46 23.41 -14.91
CA TYR A 221 11.74 24.20 -13.71
C TYR A 221 13.23 24.21 -13.33
N LEU A 222 13.87 23.03 -13.25
CA LEU A 222 15.29 22.90 -12.91
C LEU A 222 16.18 23.68 -13.88
N HIS A 223 15.85 23.67 -15.18
CA HIS A 223 16.56 24.44 -16.20
C HIS A 223 16.35 25.95 -16.05
N GLN A 224 15.11 26.39 -15.79
CA GLN A 224 14.78 27.81 -15.63
C GLN A 224 15.42 28.43 -14.39
N GLU A 225 15.34 27.73 -13.25
CA GLU A 225 15.88 28.19 -11.97
C GLU A 225 17.37 27.86 -11.79
N ASN A 226 17.96 27.10 -12.72
CA ASN A 226 19.36 26.67 -12.68
C ASN A 226 19.73 25.97 -11.36
N VAL A 227 18.87 25.03 -10.92
CA VAL A 227 19.06 24.21 -9.72
C VAL A 227 19.10 22.73 -10.08
N THR A 228 19.69 21.92 -9.21
CA THR A 228 19.78 20.46 -9.38
C THR A 228 18.99 19.75 -8.30
N LEU A 229 18.21 18.74 -8.68
CA LEU A 229 17.53 17.87 -7.73
C LEU A 229 18.53 16.97 -6.99
N ALA A 230 18.43 16.94 -5.67
CA ALA A 230 19.17 16.01 -4.82
C ALA A 230 18.21 14.99 -4.21
N HIS A 231 18.57 13.71 -4.28
CA HIS A 231 17.79 12.66 -3.64
C HIS A 231 18.20 12.48 -2.19
N ARG A 232 17.21 12.42 -1.29
CA ARG A 232 17.48 11.99 0.09
C ARG A 232 18.05 10.56 0.07
N PRO A 233 18.93 10.19 1.02
CA PRO A 233 19.41 8.82 1.14
C PRO A 233 18.28 7.87 1.57
N PHE A 234 18.35 6.61 1.15
CA PHE A 234 17.45 5.57 1.67
C PHE A 234 17.84 5.22 3.10
N VAL A 235 16.84 4.82 3.89
CA VAL A 235 17.03 4.33 5.25
C VAL A 235 17.43 2.85 5.18
N THR A 236 18.54 2.53 5.83
CA THR A 236 18.95 1.14 6.08
C THR A 236 18.27 0.65 7.36
N LEU A 237 17.68 -0.54 7.31
CA LEU A 237 17.15 -1.20 8.51
C LEU A 237 18.31 -1.75 9.34
N THR A 238 18.70 -1.02 10.39
CA THR A 238 19.74 -1.43 11.35
C THR A 238 19.13 -2.21 12.52
N ASN A 239 19.98 -2.97 13.25
CA ASN A 239 19.61 -3.69 14.47
C ASN A 239 18.48 -4.72 14.27
N LEU A 240 18.37 -5.30 13.06
CA LEU A 240 17.39 -6.35 12.82
C LEU A 240 17.68 -7.58 13.69
N GLU A 241 18.93 -7.87 14.04
CA GLU A 241 19.27 -8.95 14.97
C GLU A 241 18.57 -8.86 16.33
N ASP A 242 18.28 -7.65 16.81
CA ASP A 242 17.67 -7.44 18.12
C ASP A 242 16.16 -7.78 18.12
N VAL A 243 15.52 -7.64 16.97
CA VAL A 243 14.09 -7.91 16.75
C VAL A 243 13.81 -9.28 16.10
N ILE A 244 14.85 -10.07 15.80
CA ILE A 244 14.69 -11.45 15.33
C ILE A 244 14.21 -12.31 16.50
N VAL A 245 13.01 -12.85 16.34
CA VAL A 245 12.33 -13.69 17.34
C VAL A 245 11.86 -15.02 16.76
N PHE A 246 11.62 -15.08 15.45
CA PHE A 246 11.29 -16.27 14.69
C PHE A 246 12.51 -16.87 14.00
N PRO A 247 12.57 -18.21 13.81
CA PRO A 247 13.58 -18.81 12.95
C PRO A 247 13.40 -18.38 11.49
N GLY A 248 14.43 -18.56 10.67
CA GLY A 248 14.39 -18.18 9.26
C GLY A 248 13.43 -19.06 8.44
N VAL A 249 12.67 -18.48 7.51
CA VAL A 249 11.63 -19.20 6.74
C VAL A 249 12.23 -20.33 5.89
N THR A 250 11.69 -21.55 6.06
CA THR A 250 12.00 -22.75 5.26
C THR A 250 10.87 -23.07 4.28
N ASP A 251 11.09 -24.02 3.36
CA ASP A 251 10.07 -24.48 2.42
C ASP A 251 8.86 -25.11 3.13
N GLU A 252 9.08 -25.75 4.28
CA GLU A 252 8.01 -26.29 5.13
C GLU A 252 7.13 -25.17 5.69
N VAL A 253 7.72 -24.04 6.11
CA VAL A 253 6.97 -22.87 6.61
C VAL A 253 6.11 -22.27 5.49
N LEU A 254 6.66 -22.15 4.29
CA LEU A 254 5.92 -21.65 3.12
C LEU A 254 4.76 -22.58 2.76
N SER A 255 5.00 -23.89 2.76
CA SER A 255 3.98 -24.91 2.48
C SER A 255 2.88 -24.92 3.55
N ALA A 256 3.25 -24.76 4.83
CA ALA A 256 2.31 -24.65 5.93
C ALA A 256 1.43 -23.40 5.79
N LEU A 257 2.04 -22.26 5.47
CA LEU A 257 1.32 -21.00 5.22
C LEU A 257 0.32 -21.14 4.08
N GLU A 258 0.71 -21.80 2.98
CA GLU A 258 -0.17 -22.05 1.83
C GLU A 258 -1.39 -22.90 2.19
N ASN A 259 -1.21 -23.90 3.05
CA ASN A 259 -2.32 -24.73 3.51
C ASN A 259 -3.24 -24.02 4.50
N VAL A 260 -2.69 -23.21 5.40
CA VAL A 260 -3.44 -22.58 6.50
C VAL A 260 -4.21 -21.34 6.03
N MET A 261 -3.70 -20.58 5.05
CA MET A 261 -4.37 -19.35 4.59
C MET A 261 -5.80 -19.58 4.07
N MET A 262 -6.08 -20.77 3.53
CA MET A 262 -7.41 -21.16 3.04
C MET A 262 -8.40 -21.48 4.17
N LYS A 263 -7.89 -21.78 5.36
CA LYS A 263 -8.67 -22.38 6.45
C LYS A 263 -8.79 -21.44 7.67
N SER A 264 -7.94 -20.43 7.77
CA SER A 264 -7.92 -19.50 8.90
C SER A 264 -9.05 -18.46 8.81
N ALA A 265 -9.76 -18.25 9.92
CA ALA A 265 -10.78 -17.20 10.04
C ALA A 265 -10.19 -15.79 10.16
N PHE A 266 -8.87 -15.64 10.35
CA PHE A 266 -8.18 -14.35 10.41
C PHE A 266 -8.24 -13.60 9.08
N LEU A 267 -8.12 -14.35 7.98
CA LEU A 267 -8.11 -13.84 6.62
C LEU A 267 -9.55 -13.64 6.09
N LEU A 268 -9.79 -12.53 5.41
CA LEU A 268 -11.01 -12.36 4.61
C LEU A 268 -10.83 -13.03 3.26
N LYS A 269 -11.76 -13.90 2.85
CA LYS A 269 -11.64 -14.66 1.59
C LYS A 269 -11.40 -13.78 0.36
N ALA A 270 -12.03 -12.59 0.32
CA ALA A 270 -11.80 -11.61 -0.75
C ALA A 270 -10.33 -11.17 -0.86
N MET A 271 -9.58 -11.23 0.23
CA MET A 271 -8.17 -10.82 0.30
C MET A 271 -7.17 -11.95 0.04
N LEU A 272 -7.62 -13.20 -0.04
CA LEU A 272 -6.77 -14.37 -0.27
C LEU A 272 -5.76 -14.18 -1.42
N PRO A 273 -6.11 -13.58 -2.58
CA PRO A 273 -5.14 -13.38 -3.66
C PRO A 273 -3.91 -12.54 -3.28
N TYR A 274 -4.02 -11.64 -2.29
CA TYR A 274 -2.86 -10.90 -1.77
C TYR A 274 -1.91 -11.80 -1.00
N TRP A 275 -2.44 -12.76 -0.23
CA TRP A 275 -1.64 -13.71 0.54
C TRP A 275 -0.88 -14.66 -0.37
N GLU A 276 -1.56 -15.22 -1.38
CA GLU A 276 -0.93 -16.05 -2.41
C GLU A 276 0.20 -15.30 -3.11
N THR A 277 -0.07 -14.04 -3.47
CA THR A 277 0.94 -13.17 -4.11
C THR A 277 2.10 -12.89 -3.17
N ALA A 278 1.85 -12.61 -1.88
CA ALA A 278 2.91 -12.34 -0.91
C ALA A 278 3.87 -13.54 -0.78
N VAL A 279 3.33 -14.76 -0.64
CA VAL A 279 4.12 -16.00 -0.58
C VAL A 279 4.90 -16.21 -1.87
N SER A 280 4.27 -16.01 -3.02
CA SER A 280 4.95 -16.09 -4.33
C SER A 280 6.11 -15.09 -4.42
N LYS A 281 5.92 -13.84 -3.98
CA LYS A 281 6.98 -12.81 -3.98
C LYS A 281 8.13 -13.17 -3.05
N PHE A 282 7.85 -13.77 -1.88
CA PHE A 282 8.91 -14.28 -1.02
C PHE A 282 9.75 -15.37 -1.72
N LYS A 283 9.09 -16.34 -2.37
CA LYS A 283 9.73 -17.45 -3.12
C LYS A 283 10.65 -16.95 -4.24
N VAL A 284 10.30 -15.85 -4.90
CA VAL A 284 11.13 -15.24 -5.97
C VAL A 284 12.06 -14.11 -5.47
N HIS A 285 12.37 -14.08 -4.17
CA HIS A 285 13.29 -13.11 -3.54
C HIS A 285 12.86 -11.64 -3.66
N ARG A 286 11.56 -11.38 -3.84
CA ARG A 286 10.96 -10.05 -3.86
C ARG A 286 10.44 -9.71 -2.46
N PHE A 287 11.38 -9.55 -1.52
CA PHE A 287 11.07 -9.44 -0.08
C PHE A 287 10.28 -8.17 0.28
N ALA A 288 10.56 -7.03 -0.35
CA ALA A 288 9.76 -5.82 -0.15
C ALA A 288 8.31 -6.03 -0.62
N ASP A 289 8.11 -6.55 -1.82
CA ASP A 289 6.77 -6.81 -2.38
C ASP A 289 5.96 -7.77 -1.48
N CYS A 290 6.60 -8.81 -0.94
CA CYS A 290 6.00 -9.69 0.07
C CYS A 290 5.56 -8.91 1.32
N THR A 291 6.48 -8.13 1.89
CA THR A 291 6.27 -7.39 3.14
C THR A 291 5.16 -6.33 2.99
N MET A 292 5.15 -5.59 1.88
CA MET A 292 4.11 -4.60 1.59
C MET A 292 2.71 -5.21 1.58
N LEU A 293 2.56 -6.38 0.95
CA LEU A 293 1.29 -7.11 0.94
C LEU A 293 0.95 -7.62 2.35
N LEU A 294 1.89 -8.28 3.04
CA LEU A 294 1.62 -8.81 4.38
C LEU A 294 1.24 -7.73 5.39
N LEU A 295 1.87 -6.55 5.34
CA LEU A 295 1.52 -5.45 6.23
C LEU A 295 0.06 -5.01 6.09
N SER A 296 -0.42 -4.82 4.85
CA SER A 296 -1.81 -4.44 4.62
C SER A 296 -2.77 -5.54 5.08
N GLN A 297 -2.39 -6.80 4.88
CA GLN A 297 -3.19 -7.95 5.28
C GLN A 297 -3.23 -8.17 6.79
N LEU A 298 -2.11 -7.96 7.48
CA LEU A 298 -2.03 -7.99 8.93
C LEU A 298 -2.89 -6.90 9.55
N GLU A 299 -2.86 -5.68 9.00
CA GLU A 299 -3.70 -4.59 9.47
C GLU A 299 -5.19 -4.94 9.31
N ALA A 300 -5.58 -5.47 8.15
CA ALA A 300 -6.96 -5.90 7.89
C ALA A 300 -7.42 -7.03 8.84
N GLY A 301 -6.59 -8.06 9.05
CA GLY A 301 -6.90 -9.16 9.96
C GLY A 301 -6.98 -8.70 11.42
N LEU A 302 -5.99 -7.92 11.88
CA LEU A 302 -5.97 -7.38 13.23
C LEU A 302 -7.11 -6.40 13.49
N ARG A 303 -7.52 -5.60 12.50
CA ARG A 303 -8.71 -4.73 12.59
C ARG A 303 -9.97 -5.53 12.91
N ARG A 304 -10.14 -6.72 12.31
CA ARG A 304 -11.28 -7.60 12.59
C ARG A 304 -11.22 -8.16 14.00
N VAL A 305 -10.05 -8.62 14.44
CA VAL A 305 -9.86 -9.10 15.81
C VAL A 305 -10.15 -7.98 16.81
N PHE A 306 -9.55 -6.81 16.59
CA PHE A 306 -9.76 -5.61 17.39
C PHE A 306 -11.23 -5.24 17.50
N ALA A 307 -11.94 -5.17 16.38
CA ALA A 307 -13.36 -4.82 16.38
C ALA A 307 -14.19 -5.85 17.15
N ALA A 308 -13.89 -7.14 16.98
CA ALA A 308 -14.65 -8.20 17.63
C ALA A 308 -14.41 -8.25 19.16
N VAL A 309 -13.16 -8.16 19.62
CA VAL A 309 -12.83 -8.23 21.06
C VAL A 309 -13.26 -6.99 21.83
N ASN A 310 -13.25 -5.82 21.17
CA ASN A 310 -13.72 -4.56 21.76
C ASN A 310 -15.21 -4.28 21.50
N LYS A 311 -15.94 -5.19 20.81
CA LYS A 311 -17.36 -5.03 20.45
C LYS A 311 -17.63 -3.72 19.70
N CYS A 312 -16.73 -3.37 18.80
CA CYS A 312 -16.84 -2.20 17.95
C CYS A 312 -17.96 -2.39 16.90
N PRO A 313 -18.58 -1.29 16.43
CA PRO A 313 -19.50 -1.36 15.30
C PRO A 313 -18.78 -1.75 14.00
N ASP A 314 -19.47 -2.52 13.15
CA ASP A 314 -18.95 -3.03 11.87
C ASP A 314 -18.41 -1.94 10.94
N ARG A 315 -18.91 -0.71 11.05
CA ARG A 315 -18.40 0.44 10.29
C ARG A 315 -16.90 0.71 10.48
N LEU A 316 -16.28 0.25 11.57
CA LEU A 316 -14.83 0.37 11.77
C LEU A 316 -14.04 -0.61 10.90
N LEU A 317 -14.70 -1.60 10.30
CA LEU A 317 -14.12 -2.53 9.35
C LEU A 317 -14.03 -1.93 7.94
N THR A 318 -14.74 -0.84 7.66
CA THR A 318 -14.85 -0.24 6.32
C THR A 318 -14.09 1.08 6.19
N ALA A 319 -13.60 1.37 4.98
CA ALA A 319 -13.10 2.68 4.62
C ALA A 319 -14.28 3.64 4.37
N GLU A 320 -14.30 4.75 5.11
CA GLU A 320 -15.32 5.79 5.06
C GLU A 320 -14.72 7.14 4.62
N SER A 321 -15.43 7.93 3.82
CA SER A 321 -14.90 9.22 3.33
C SER A 321 -14.99 10.37 4.35
N THR A 322 -15.73 10.19 5.45
CA THR A 322 -16.09 11.26 6.40
C THR A 322 -15.54 11.07 7.81
N ILE A 323 -14.90 9.94 8.09
CA ILE A 323 -14.35 9.61 9.40
C ILE A 323 -12.94 9.03 9.26
N LEU A 324 -12.17 9.09 10.35
CA LEU A 324 -10.84 8.50 10.40
C LEU A 324 -10.90 6.98 10.29
N TYR A 325 -9.92 6.40 9.61
CA TYR A 325 -9.74 4.96 9.48
C TYR A 325 -9.27 4.35 10.80
N THR A 326 -9.63 3.09 11.03
CA THR A 326 -9.03 2.29 12.11
C THR A 326 -7.77 1.63 11.57
N THR A 327 -6.62 2.22 11.87
CA THR A 327 -5.30 1.80 11.39
C THR A 327 -4.51 1.09 12.49
N PHE A 328 -3.26 0.69 12.23
CA PHE A 328 -2.40 0.14 13.28
C PHE A 328 -2.29 1.04 14.50
N ASP A 329 -2.30 2.36 14.34
CA ASP A 329 -2.20 3.30 15.45
C ASP A 329 -3.37 3.14 16.43
N GLU A 330 -4.60 3.07 15.91
CA GLU A 330 -5.80 2.83 16.72
C GLU A 330 -5.88 1.38 17.24
N ILE A 331 -5.54 0.40 16.40
CA ILE A 331 -5.60 -1.03 16.72
C ILE A 331 -4.67 -1.37 17.89
N LEU A 332 -3.47 -0.75 17.92
CA LEU A 332 -2.41 -1.02 18.89
C LEU A 332 -2.40 -0.01 20.06
N ALA A 333 -3.35 0.93 20.10
CA ALA A 333 -3.48 1.90 21.18
C ALA A 333 -3.86 1.24 22.51
N LYS A 334 -3.44 1.85 23.63
CA LYS A 334 -3.76 1.36 24.97
C LYS A 334 -5.25 1.50 25.33
N HIS A 335 -5.88 2.58 24.88
CA HIS A 335 -7.27 2.90 25.17
C HIS A 335 -8.02 3.19 23.87
N LEU A 336 -9.32 2.90 23.86
CA LEU A 336 -10.24 3.29 22.80
C LEU A 336 -10.58 4.79 22.92
N ASN A 337 -11.24 5.34 21.90
CA ASN A 337 -11.64 6.75 21.86
C ASN A 337 -12.60 7.17 22.99
N ASP A 338 -13.33 6.23 23.57
CA ASP A 338 -14.23 6.46 24.71
C ASP A 338 -13.52 6.35 26.08
N GLY A 339 -12.19 6.13 26.07
CA GLY A 339 -11.36 5.96 27.26
C GLY A 339 -11.36 4.54 27.84
N SER A 340 -12.14 3.61 27.29
CA SER A 340 -12.10 2.21 27.72
C SER A 340 -10.79 1.52 27.31
N ILE A 341 -10.44 0.44 28.01
CA ILE A 341 -9.19 -0.30 27.77
C ILE A 341 -9.34 -1.13 26.50
N ASN A 342 -8.37 -1.02 25.59
CA ASN A 342 -8.30 -1.90 24.42
C ASN A 342 -8.07 -3.36 24.87
N GLN A 343 -8.96 -4.26 24.46
CA GLN A 343 -8.91 -5.68 24.81
C GLN A 343 -8.00 -6.50 23.89
N LEU A 344 -7.56 -5.94 22.76
CA LEU A 344 -6.68 -6.64 21.81
C LEU A 344 -5.35 -7.10 22.44
N PRO A 345 -4.63 -6.29 23.24
CA PRO A 345 -3.40 -6.74 23.87
C PRO A 345 -3.59 -7.91 24.84
N HIS A 346 -4.68 -7.89 25.62
CA HIS A 346 -5.03 -8.99 26.50
C HIS A 346 -5.39 -10.25 25.70
N PHE A 347 -6.12 -10.08 24.60
CA PHE A 347 -6.50 -11.17 23.73
C PHE A 347 -5.27 -11.81 23.08
N LEU A 348 -4.43 -11.05 22.38
CA LEU A 348 -3.28 -11.57 21.64
C LEU A 348 -2.18 -12.10 22.56
N GLY A 349 -2.02 -11.51 23.75
CA GLY A 349 -0.95 -11.84 24.68
C GLY A 349 0.31 -10.99 24.44
N GLU A 350 1.11 -10.85 25.49
CA GLU A 350 2.34 -10.04 25.52
C GLU A 350 3.33 -10.40 24.38
N PRO A 351 3.69 -11.67 24.15
CA PRO A 351 4.52 -12.12 23.02
C PRO A 351 4.17 -11.53 21.64
N ALA A 352 2.89 -11.53 21.27
CA ALA A 352 2.45 -11.01 19.98
C ALA A 352 2.44 -9.48 19.95
N MET A 353 2.11 -8.84 21.08
CA MET A 353 2.08 -7.39 21.20
C MET A 353 3.47 -6.78 21.18
N GLU A 354 4.45 -7.39 21.86
CA GLU A 354 5.85 -6.97 21.81
C GLU A 354 6.36 -6.99 20.37
N PHE A 355 6.13 -8.08 19.63
CA PHE A 355 6.51 -8.15 18.22
C PHE A 355 5.87 -7.02 17.39
N LEU A 356 4.57 -6.81 17.53
CA LEU A 356 3.85 -5.76 16.79
C LEU A 356 4.39 -4.37 17.13
N TRP A 357 4.61 -4.06 18.41
CA TRP A 357 5.13 -2.76 18.82
C TRP A 357 6.58 -2.55 18.38
N ASP A 358 7.46 -3.53 18.55
CA ASP A 358 8.87 -3.42 18.17
C ASP A 358 9.02 -3.24 16.66
N PHE A 359 8.30 -4.03 15.87
CA PHE A 359 8.47 -4.08 14.42
C PHE A 359 7.76 -2.93 13.68
N LEU A 360 6.64 -2.43 14.23
CA LEU A 360 5.80 -1.42 13.59
C LEU A 360 5.91 -0.03 14.22
N ASN A 361 5.94 0.08 15.55
CA ASN A 361 5.65 1.36 16.23
C ASN A 361 6.83 1.96 17.01
N TYR A 362 7.76 1.15 17.52
CA TYR A 362 8.83 1.64 18.38
C TYR A 362 9.69 2.68 17.63
N GLN A 363 9.90 3.85 18.23
CA GLN A 363 10.52 4.99 17.54
C GLN A 363 11.95 4.69 17.05
N GLU A 364 12.71 3.97 17.86
CA GLU A 364 14.07 3.49 17.51
C GLU A 364 14.05 2.10 16.84
N GLY A 365 12.86 1.54 16.63
CA GLY A 365 12.66 0.26 15.96
C GLY A 365 12.60 0.38 14.44
N PRO A 366 12.44 -0.74 13.72
CA PRO A 366 12.44 -0.79 12.26
C PRO A 366 11.36 0.07 11.58
N ARG A 367 10.19 0.24 12.24
CA ARG A 367 9.03 0.98 11.71
C ARG A 367 8.70 0.63 10.26
N ILE A 368 8.73 -0.66 9.94
CA ILE A 368 8.79 -1.14 8.55
C ILE A 368 7.57 -0.68 7.74
N ARG A 369 6.40 -0.61 8.37
CA ARG A 369 5.19 -0.09 7.73
C ARG A 369 5.35 1.36 7.29
N ASP A 370 5.78 2.24 8.19
CA ASP A 370 5.94 3.65 7.88
C ASP A 370 7.00 3.86 6.82
N ARG A 371 8.18 3.29 7.03
CA ARG A 371 9.34 3.43 6.12
C ARG A 371 9.03 2.95 4.71
N LEU A 372 8.36 1.79 4.55
CA LEU A 372 7.95 1.31 3.23
C LEU A 372 6.87 2.21 2.61
N SER A 373 5.87 2.62 3.40
CA SER A 373 4.75 3.42 2.88
C SER A 373 5.14 4.83 2.44
N HIS A 374 6.18 5.41 3.04
CA HIS A 374 6.78 6.69 2.65
C HIS A 374 7.90 6.55 1.60
N GLY A 375 8.16 5.33 1.11
CA GLY A 375 9.19 5.05 0.12
C GLY A 375 10.63 5.19 0.63
N GLU A 376 10.84 5.20 1.94
CA GLU A 376 12.14 5.50 2.55
C GLU A 376 13.15 4.36 2.46
N ILE A 377 12.71 3.15 2.09
CA ILE A 377 13.58 1.98 1.92
C ILE A 377 13.69 1.62 0.45
N ASN A 378 14.90 1.25 0.02
CA ASN A 378 15.12 0.67 -1.30
C ASN A 378 14.47 -0.71 -1.40
N LEU A 379 13.45 -0.85 -2.26
CA LEU A 379 12.68 -2.09 -2.40
C LEU A 379 13.53 -3.28 -2.90
N ARG A 380 14.62 -3.03 -3.62
CA ARG A 380 15.53 -4.09 -4.12
C ARG A 380 16.46 -4.64 -3.04
N GLU A 381 16.79 -3.80 -2.06
CA GLU A 381 17.73 -4.11 -0.98
C GLU A 381 17.01 -4.45 0.32
N PHE A 382 15.70 -4.67 0.26
CA PHE A 382 14.90 -4.98 1.45
C PHE A 382 15.33 -6.34 2.04
N PRO A 383 15.68 -6.39 3.34
CA PRO A 383 16.31 -7.55 3.94
C PRO A 383 15.35 -8.74 4.02
N ARG A 384 15.88 -9.93 3.70
CA ARG A 384 15.15 -11.20 3.78
C ARG A 384 14.68 -11.46 5.21
N GLU A 385 15.49 -11.09 6.19
CA GLU A 385 15.29 -11.28 7.62
C GLU A 385 13.99 -10.59 8.05
N ALA A 386 13.79 -9.33 7.65
CA ALA A 386 12.60 -8.58 8.00
C ALA A 386 11.33 -9.21 7.38
N ALA A 387 11.39 -9.58 6.10
CA ALA A 387 10.28 -10.27 5.44
C ALA A 387 9.99 -11.63 6.08
N SER A 388 11.04 -12.35 6.52
CA SER A 388 10.93 -13.65 7.18
C SER A 388 10.22 -13.55 8.52
N GLN A 389 10.56 -12.55 9.35
CA GLN A 389 9.88 -12.32 10.63
C GLN A 389 8.40 -12.05 10.43
N LEU A 390 8.04 -11.16 9.49
CA LEU A 390 6.64 -10.82 9.25
C LEU A 390 5.84 -12.00 8.68
N LEU A 391 6.44 -12.79 7.78
CA LEU A 391 5.81 -13.97 7.19
C LEU A 391 5.56 -15.06 8.26
N THR A 392 6.55 -15.33 9.12
CA THR A 392 6.37 -16.30 10.21
C THR A 392 5.36 -15.81 11.24
N PHE A 393 5.40 -14.53 11.63
CA PHE A 393 4.38 -13.96 12.51
C PHE A 393 2.97 -14.08 11.92
N SER A 394 2.84 -13.85 10.61
CA SER A 394 1.56 -14.02 9.91
C SER A 394 1.08 -15.46 9.94
N LEU A 395 1.97 -16.44 9.76
CA LEU A 395 1.63 -17.86 9.90
C LEU A 395 1.12 -18.18 11.31
N VAL A 396 1.79 -17.66 12.35
CA VAL A 396 1.39 -17.86 13.75
C VAL A 396 -0.03 -17.33 14.00
N LEU A 397 -0.34 -16.12 13.55
CA LEU A 397 -1.71 -15.59 13.63
C LEU A 397 -2.70 -16.47 12.85
N LEU A 398 -2.38 -16.85 11.61
CA LEU A 398 -3.28 -17.69 10.82
C LEU A 398 -3.59 -19.03 11.50
N LEU A 399 -2.57 -19.70 12.07
CA LEU A 399 -2.72 -20.96 12.81
C LEU A 399 -3.64 -20.78 14.03
N ARG A 400 -3.46 -19.70 14.79
CA ARG A 400 -4.28 -19.39 15.97
C ARG A 400 -5.77 -19.24 15.67
N PHE A 401 -6.11 -18.78 14.47
CA PHE A 401 -7.49 -18.64 13.99
C PHE A 401 -7.94 -19.78 13.07
N THR A 402 -7.26 -20.92 13.11
CA THR A 402 -7.65 -22.15 12.40
C THR A 402 -8.28 -23.13 13.38
N ALA A 403 -9.36 -23.82 12.99
CA ALA A 403 -10.05 -24.77 13.85
C ALA A 403 -9.15 -25.95 14.26
N GLU A 404 -9.28 -26.45 15.49
CA GLU A 404 -8.41 -27.51 16.03
C GLU A 404 -8.40 -28.79 15.20
N ASP A 405 -9.57 -29.22 14.71
CA ASP A 405 -9.71 -30.41 13.85
C ASP A 405 -8.89 -30.29 12.54
N THR A 406 -8.69 -29.06 12.09
CA THR A 406 -7.91 -28.74 10.88
C THR A 406 -6.40 -28.73 11.15
N LEU A 407 -5.99 -28.39 12.37
CA LEU A 407 -4.58 -28.35 12.78
C LEU A 407 -4.00 -29.78 12.90
N THR A 408 -4.83 -30.78 13.21
CA THR A 408 -4.41 -32.20 13.24
C THR A 408 -3.97 -32.73 11.88
N GLU A 409 -4.50 -32.22 10.77
CA GLU A 409 -4.07 -32.57 9.41
C GLU A 409 -2.71 -31.96 9.03
N LEU A 410 -2.29 -30.90 9.72
CA LEU A 410 -1.05 -30.16 9.47
C LEU A 410 0.16 -30.71 10.26
N LYS A 411 -0.04 -31.76 11.09
CA LYS A 411 1.06 -32.43 11.80
C LYS A 411 2.00 -33.10 10.80
N VAL A 412 3.13 -32.46 10.56
CA VAL A 412 4.30 -33.01 9.87
C VAL A 412 4.76 -34.31 10.57
N PRO A 413 5.25 -35.33 9.84
CA PRO A 413 5.65 -36.62 10.42
C PRO A 413 6.66 -36.46 11.56
N GLU A 414 6.51 -37.29 12.59
CA GLU A 414 7.28 -37.28 13.83
C GLU A 414 8.79 -37.05 13.64
N GLY A 415 9.35 -36.11 14.40
CA GLY A 415 10.77 -36.13 14.79
C GLY A 415 11.63 -34.88 14.51
N ARG A 416 11.19 -33.93 13.68
CA ARG A 416 11.92 -32.66 13.41
C ARG A 416 10.96 -31.51 13.03
N GLY A 417 9.89 -31.33 13.79
CA GLY A 417 8.89 -30.29 13.50
C GLY A 417 9.37 -28.90 13.92
N TRP A 418 9.16 -27.89 13.08
CA TRP A 418 9.20 -26.48 13.50
C TRP A 418 8.26 -26.16 14.68
N LEU A 419 7.23 -27.00 14.86
CA LEU A 419 6.29 -27.04 15.98
C LEU A 419 6.72 -27.99 17.11
N SER A 420 7.92 -28.57 17.08
CA SER A 420 8.51 -29.28 18.22
C SER A 420 9.63 -28.42 18.80
N GLY A 421 9.40 -27.91 20.01
CA GLY A 421 10.16 -26.82 20.60
C GLY A 421 11.68 -27.01 20.63
N THR A 422 12.38 -26.02 20.10
CA THR A 422 13.78 -25.76 20.47
C THR A 422 14.12 -24.27 20.33
N ILE A 423 14.90 -23.83 21.31
CA ILE A 423 15.44 -22.48 21.56
C ILE A 423 16.13 -21.90 20.32
N THR A 424 15.93 -20.60 20.04
CA THR A 424 16.68 -19.89 18.99
C THR A 424 18.10 -19.54 19.46
N SER A 425 19.03 -19.32 18.53
CA SER A 425 20.49 -19.23 18.75
C SER A 425 20.98 -18.15 19.73
N ASN A 426 20.10 -17.26 20.20
CA ASN A 426 20.42 -16.16 21.12
C ASN A 426 19.76 -16.29 22.50
N GLY A 427 19.25 -17.48 22.88
CA GLY A 427 18.67 -17.71 24.20
C GLY A 427 17.28 -17.09 24.42
N LYS A 428 16.66 -16.53 23.38
CA LYS A 428 15.24 -16.13 23.39
C LYS A 428 14.35 -17.36 23.14
N THR A 429 13.26 -17.48 23.89
CA THR A 429 12.26 -18.55 23.68
C THR A 429 11.54 -18.31 22.33
N CYS A 430 11.33 -19.36 21.55
CA CYS A 430 10.63 -19.25 20.26
C CYS A 430 9.16 -18.82 20.48
N LEU A 431 8.77 -17.64 19.97
CA LEU A 431 7.44 -17.07 20.14
C LEU A 431 6.31 -17.91 19.51
N ILE A 432 6.64 -18.84 18.60
CA ILE A 432 5.65 -19.71 17.92
C ILE A 432 4.76 -20.47 18.91
N PHE A 433 5.28 -20.79 20.10
CA PHE A 433 4.54 -21.54 21.13
C PHE A 433 3.90 -20.66 22.21
N GLN A 434 4.21 -19.36 22.20
CA GLN A 434 3.75 -18.41 23.21
C GLN A 434 2.59 -17.54 22.71
N ILE A 435 2.34 -17.52 21.39
CA ILE A 435 1.27 -16.79 20.70
C ILE A 435 0.21 -17.76 20.20
#